data_AF-A0A2V9C4U1-F1
#
_entry.id   AF-A0A2V9C4U1-F1
#
_cell.length_a   1.000
_cell.length_b   1.000
_cell.length_c   1.000
_cell.angle_alpha   90.00
_cell.angle_beta   90.00
_cell.angle_gamma   90.00
#
_symmetry.space_group_name_H-M   'P 1'
#
loop_
_entity.id
_entity.type
_entity.pdbx_description
1 polymer ?
#
loop_
_entity_poly.entity_id
_entity_poly.type
_entity_poly.pdbx_seq_one_letter_code
_entity_poly.pdbx_strand_id
1 'polypeptide(L)'
;MISMRFRLLATILALLASSCGARAQAKYPPETRNAALRYWAAIAEMNELPDDAAKQKVLYETLNGHASWSEKALGSILDANAEAIGKMQRATKLPECDWGFEYDRWHRLPKPQVVLFMRARYLAELNVLYGIREMAKGESQEAVNAWLAGIRFSQDLARGGTVIFVLVANRMLLTDLHALNGAIRKGQLNEVQKREVYATVSALPDDGLDWVGAWAIEVGAGEDFLQKLRTSTNPRAIWEETVTPVPNGIPPTALEIQTYREYALAAQAALGEPPEKAKTLLHDLEPKMLALGAVEQALIPSPQVLNSARSEALTARAELMQALSK
;
A
#
# COMPACT_ATOMS: atom_id res chain seq x y z
N MET A 1 -48.03 59.27 -29.54
CA MET A 1 -48.53 57.94 -29.09
C MET A 1 -47.55 56.85 -29.51
N ILE A 2 -46.38 56.77 -28.86
CA ILE A 2 -45.51 55.60 -28.99
C ILE A 2 -46.15 54.53 -28.10
N SER A 3 -46.77 53.57 -28.78
CA SER A 3 -47.69 52.57 -28.26
C SER A 3 -47.17 51.87 -27.00
N MET A 4 -48.01 51.80 -25.97
CA MET A 4 -47.81 51.03 -24.73
C MET A 4 -47.41 49.57 -25.01
N ARG A 5 -47.74 49.05 -26.20
CA ARG A 5 -47.35 47.72 -26.68
C ARG A 5 -45.85 47.58 -26.92
N PHE A 6 -45.14 48.64 -27.31
CA PHE A 6 -43.68 48.60 -27.55
C PHE A 6 -42.88 48.53 -26.24
N ARG A 7 -43.37 49.18 -25.18
CA ARG A 7 -42.76 49.09 -23.83
C ARG A 7 -42.99 47.71 -23.21
N LEU A 8 -44.17 47.12 -23.39
CA LEU A 8 -44.43 45.76 -22.91
C LEU A 8 -43.54 44.72 -23.60
N LEU A 9 -43.37 44.84 -24.92
CA LEU A 9 -42.53 43.92 -25.70
C LEU A 9 -41.05 44.01 -25.29
N ALA A 10 -40.53 45.23 -25.09
CA ALA A 10 -39.16 45.45 -24.63
C ALA A 10 -38.91 44.89 -23.21
N THR A 11 -39.92 44.95 -22.33
CA THR A 11 -39.82 44.42 -20.97
C THR A 11 -39.84 42.88 -20.98
N ILE A 12 -40.66 42.27 -21.82
CA ILE A 12 -40.72 40.81 -22.00
C ILE A 12 -39.42 40.28 -22.63
N LEU A 13 -38.84 40.99 -23.60
CA LEU A 13 -37.54 40.64 -24.19
C LEU A 13 -36.38 40.78 -23.20
N ALA A 14 -36.40 41.78 -22.31
CA ALA A 14 -35.39 41.93 -21.25
C ALA A 14 -35.50 40.84 -20.16
N LEU A 15 -36.71 40.37 -19.85
CA LEU A 15 -36.97 39.23 -18.95
C LEU A 15 -36.59 37.87 -19.56
N LEU A 16 -36.72 37.71 -20.89
CA LEU A 16 -36.31 36.49 -21.59
C LEU A 16 -34.78 36.42 -21.81
N ALA A 17 -34.12 37.57 -21.99
CA ALA A 17 -32.65 37.62 -22.09
C ALA A 17 -31.94 37.31 -20.76
N SER A 18 -32.62 37.45 -19.62
CA SER A 18 -32.08 37.14 -18.29
C SER A 18 -32.21 35.65 -17.90
N SER A 19 -32.91 34.83 -18.71
CA SER A 19 -33.02 33.37 -18.49
C SER A 19 -31.96 32.52 -19.20
N CYS A 20 -31.09 33.09 -20.05
CA CYS A 20 -30.01 32.35 -20.72
C CYS A 20 -28.72 32.19 -19.88
N GLY A 21 -28.77 32.50 -18.58
CA GLY A 21 -27.65 32.35 -17.65
C GLY A 21 -27.59 31.02 -16.90
N ALA A 22 -28.42 30.04 -17.24
CA ALA A 22 -28.25 28.69 -16.73
C ALA A 22 -27.01 28.07 -17.38
N ARG A 23 -25.82 28.37 -16.83
CA ARG A 23 -24.67 27.48 -17.00
C ARG A 23 -25.20 26.11 -16.62
N ALA A 24 -25.25 25.20 -17.59
CA ALA A 24 -25.46 23.80 -17.29
C ALA A 24 -24.39 23.43 -16.26
N GLN A 25 -24.75 23.38 -14.97
CA GLN A 25 -23.93 22.75 -13.96
C GLN A 25 -23.88 21.30 -14.41
N ALA A 26 -22.76 20.93 -15.02
CA ALA A 26 -22.49 19.55 -15.33
C ALA A 26 -22.67 18.78 -14.02
N LYS A 27 -23.75 18.00 -13.93
CA LYS A 27 -24.02 17.13 -12.79
C LYS A 27 -23.08 15.94 -12.92
N TYR A 28 -21.82 16.16 -12.57
CA TYR A 28 -20.90 15.05 -12.40
C TYR A 28 -21.36 14.21 -11.20
N PRO A 29 -21.13 12.88 -11.24
CA PRO A 29 -21.25 12.06 -10.06
C PRO A 29 -20.41 12.63 -8.90
N PRO A 30 -20.81 12.42 -7.64
CA PRO A 30 -20.01 12.84 -6.50
C PRO A 30 -18.63 12.20 -6.57
N GLU A 31 -17.61 12.92 -6.12
CA GLU A 31 -16.27 12.36 -6.04
C GLU A 31 -16.22 11.18 -5.07
N THR A 32 -15.49 10.14 -5.45
CA THR A 32 -15.28 8.98 -4.58
C THR A 32 -14.57 9.38 -3.29
N ARG A 33 -14.98 8.74 -2.19
CA ARG A 33 -14.32 8.81 -0.88
C ARG A 33 -13.29 7.69 -0.67
N ASN A 34 -13.25 6.70 -1.56
CA ASN A 34 -12.36 5.55 -1.49
C ASN A 34 -11.06 5.81 -2.26
N ALA A 35 -9.94 5.83 -1.53
CA ALA A 35 -8.58 5.99 -2.04
C ALA A 35 -8.18 4.89 -3.03
N ALA A 36 -8.60 3.63 -2.79
CA ALA A 36 -8.22 2.50 -3.63
C ALA A 36 -8.61 2.69 -5.10
N LEU A 37 -9.78 3.29 -5.38
CA LEU A 37 -10.20 3.58 -6.75
C LEU A 37 -9.28 4.59 -7.44
N ARG A 38 -8.77 5.58 -6.70
CA ARG A 38 -7.82 6.55 -7.23
C ARG A 38 -6.41 5.95 -7.37
N TYR A 39 -6.00 5.06 -6.47
CA TYR A 39 -4.77 4.29 -6.61
C TYR A 39 -4.82 3.36 -7.82
N TRP A 40 -5.93 2.65 -8.03
CA TRP A 40 -6.13 1.83 -9.23
C TRP A 40 -5.99 2.64 -10.52
N ALA A 41 -6.59 3.83 -10.57
CA ALA A 41 -6.43 4.74 -11.71
C ALA A 41 -4.97 5.19 -11.90
N ALA A 42 -4.29 5.58 -10.82
CA ALA A 42 -2.88 5.95 -10.87
C ALA A 42 -2.00 4.79 -11.38
N ILE A 43 -2.21 3.58 -10.85
CA ILE A 43 -1.50 2.36 -11.22
C ILE A 43 -1.77 1.98 -12.68
N ALA A 44 -3.00 2.15 -13.17
CA ALA A 44 -3.38 1.81 -14.54
C ALA A 44 -2.74 2.76 -15.58
N GLU A 45 -2.60 4.04 -15.24
CA GLU A 45 -2.02 5.05 -16.13
C GLU A 45 -0.50 5.19 -16.02
N MET A 46 0.09 4.63 -14.96
CA MET A 46 1.54 4.65 -14.75
C MET A 46 2.27 3.96 -15.91
N ASN A 47 3.27 4.65 -16.46
CA ASN A 47 4.18 4.09 -17.44
C ASN A 47 5.10 3.05 -16.79
N GLU A 48 5.56 2.09 -17.57
CA GLU A 48 6.51 1.10 -17.08
C GLU A 48 7.84 1.76 -16.70
N LEU A 49 8.49 1.21 -15.67
CA LEU A 49 9.85 1.61 -15.34
C LEU A 49 10.80 1.18 -16.45
N PRO A 50 11.93 1.89 -16.65
CA PRO A 50 12.92 1.49 -17.64
C PRO A 50 13.39 0.05 -17.40
N ASP A 51 13.52 -0.71 -18.49
CA ASP A 51 14.12 -2.05 -18.52
C ASP A 51 15.66 -2.02 -18.61
N ASP A 52 16.22 -0.85 -18.96
CA ASP A 52 17.66 -0.62 -19.01
C ASP A 52 18.33 -0.75 -17.63
N ALA A 53 19.24 -1.73 -17.52
CA ALA A 53 19.94 -2.07 -16.28
C ALA A 53 20.75 -0.90 -15.69
N ALA A 54 21.32 -0.03 -16.53
CA ALA A 54 22.09 1.11 -16.05
C ALA A 54 21.17 2.18 -15.42
N LYS A 55 20.02 2.47 -16.03
CA LYS A 55 19.00 3.36 -15.47
C LYS A 55 18.38 2.80 -14.20
N GLN A 56 18.08 1.51 -14.15
CA GLN A 56 17.60 0.85 -12.94
C GLN A 56 18.62 0.96 -11.80
N LYS A 57 19.90 0.75 -12.09
CA LYS A 57 20.96 0.92 -11.09
C LYS A 57 20.97 2.34 -10.52
N VAL A 58 20.99 3.37 -11.38
CA VAL A 58 20.98 4.78 -10.93
C VAL A 58 19.72 5.09 -10.11
N LEU A 59 18.56 4.57 -10.53
CA LEU A 59 17.29 4.70 -9.81
C LEU A 59 17.39 4.13 -8.40
N TYR A 60 17.86 2.89 -8.25
CA TYR A 60 17.96 2.25 -6.93
C TYR A 60 19.07 2.85 -6.06
N GLU A 61 20.20 3.27 -6.63
CA GLU A 61 21.23 4.00 -5.89
C GLU A 61 20.69 5.34 -5.35
N THR A 62 19.86 6.02 -6.13
CA THR A 62 19.22 7.29 -5.70
C THR A 62 18.19 7.04 -4.59
N LEU A 63 17.30 6.04 -4.76
CA LEU A 63 16.30 5.67 -3.75
C LEU A 63 16.93 5.31 -2.40
N ASN A 64 18.04 4.57 -2.42
CA ASN A 64 18.75 4.14 -1.21
C ASN A 64 19.67 5.23 -0.64
N GLY A 65 19.71 6.43 -1.23
CA GLY A 65 20.56 7.53 -0.78
C GLY A 65 22.06 7.34 -1.06
N HIS A 66 22.43 6.36 -1.89
CA HIS A 66 23.81 6.12 -2.33
C HIS A 66 24.24 7.04 -3.49
N ALA A 67 23.29 7.67 -4.17
CA ALA A 67 23.53 8.66 -5.22
C ALA A 67 22.69 9.92 -5.01
N SER A 68 23.21 11.06 -5.47
CA SER A 68 22.46 12.32 -5.54
C SER A 68 21.48 12.32 -6.71
N TRP A 69 20.44 13.16 -6.63
CA TRP A 69 19.51 13.39 -7.73
C TRP A 69 20.23 13.77 -9.03
N SER A 70 19.78 13.20 -10.15
CA SER A 70 20.27 13.51 -11.49
C SER A 70 19.10 13.75 -12.44
N GLU A 71 18.83 15.02 -12.73
CA GLU A 71 17.76 15.43 -13.64
C GLU A 71 17.92 14.82 -15.03
N LYS A 72 19.18 14.75 -15.52
CA LYS A 72 19.51 14.16 -16.83
C LYS A 72 19.20 12.66 -16.89
N ALA A 73 19.41 11.93 -15.79
CA ALA A 73 19.27 10.48 -15.77
C ALA A 73 17.84 10.03 -15.46
N LEU A 74 17.16 10.72 -14.53
CA LEU A 74 15.91 10.27 -13.94
C LEU A 74 14.72 11.22 -14.18
N GLY A 75 14.96 12.47 -14.60
CA GLY A 75 13.90 13.49 -14.73
C GLY A 75 12.78 13.06 -15.67
N SER A 76 13.11 12.51 -16.83
CA SER A 76 12.12 12.05 -17.81
C SER A 76 11.24 10.90 -17.33
N ILE A 77 11.71 10.07 -16.39
CA ILE A 77 10.91 8.99 -15.79
C ILE A 77 9.81 9.60 -14.91
N LEU A 78 10.15 10.62 -14.12
CA LEU A 78 9.18 11.32 -13.28
C LEU A 78 8.21 12.15 -14.12
N ASP A 79 8.71 12.84 -15.15
CA ASP A 79 7.86 13.65 -16.02
C ASP A 79 6.84 12.78 -16.77
N ALA A 80 7.24 11.60 -17.23
CA ALA A 80 6.33 10.63 -17.84
C ALA A 80 5.28 10.07 -16.87
N ASN A 81 5.53 10.10 -15.56
CA ASN A 81 4.65 9.55 -14.54
C ASN A 81 4.01 10.60 -13.62
N ALA A 82 4.12 11.89 -13.95
CA ALA A 82 3.71 12.99 -13.09
C ALA A 82 2.23 12.91 -12.69
N GLU A 83 1.34 12.56 -13.64
CA GLU A 83 -0.09 12.44 -13.34
C GLU A 83 -0.40 11.24 -12.43
N ALA A 84 0.28 10.10 -12.63
CA ALA A 84 0.10 8.93 -11.76
C ALA A 84 0.55 9.24 -10.32
N ILE A 85 1.71 9.88 -10.16
CA ILE A 85 2.22 10.33 -8.86
C ILE A 85 1.22 11.30 -8.22
N GLY A 86 0.77 12.31 -8.96
CA GLY A 86 -0.19 13.31 -8.47
C GLY A 86 -1.54 12.69 -8.08
N LYS A 87 -2.03 11.70 -8.83
CA LYS A 87 -3.25 10.95 -8.49
C LYS A 87 -3.08 10.16 -7.19
N MET A 88 -1.95 9.49 -7.01
CA MET A 88 -1.62 8.78 -5.80
C MET A 88 -1.57 9.71 -4.58
N GLN A 89 -0.88 10.83 -4.68
CA GLN A 89 -0.78 11.83 -3.60
C GLN A 89 -2.11 12.50 -3.26
N ARG A 90 -3.04 12.64 -4.22
CA ARG A 90 -4.41 13.11 -3.94
C ARG A 90 -5.25 12.03 -3.26
N ALA A 91 -5.06 10.77 -3.63
CA ALA A 91 -5.78 9.64 -3.06
C ALA A 91 -5.50 9.45 -1.58
N THR A 92 -4.27 9.69 -1.12
CA THR A 92 -3.87 9.58 0.30
C THR A 92 -4.62 10.56 1.22
N LYS A 93 -5.26 11.59 0.65
CA LYS A 93 -6.08 12.57 1.37
C LYS A 93 -7.54 12.11 1.56
N LEU A 94 -7.92 10.97 0.96
CA LEU A 94 -9.25 10.42 1.09
C LEU A 94 -9.39 9.63 2.40
N PRO A 95 -10.58 9.65 3.03
CA PRO A 95 -10.77 9.11 4.37
C PRO A 95 -10.80 7.58 4.40
N GLU A 96 -11.16 6.94 3.30
CA GLU A 96 -11.40 5.49 3.21
C GLU A 96 -10.43 4.86 2.21
N CYS A 97 -10.03 3.62 2.46
CA CYS A 97 -9.35 2.79 1.49
C CYS A 97 -9.90 1.37 1.57
N ASP A 98 -10.59 0.95 0.53
CA ASP A 98 -11.12 -0.39 0.36
C ASP A 98 -10.78 -0.89 -1.04
N TRP A 99 -9.88 -1.86 -1.11
CA TRP A 99 -9.39 -2.45 -2.35
C TRP A 99 -10.40 -3.38 -3.03
N GLY A 100 -11.50 -3.73 -2.37
CA GLY A 100 -12.50 -4.66 -2.89
C GLY A 100 -11.99 -6.09 -3.00
N PHE A 101 -11.11 -6.52 -2.08
CA PHE A 101 -10.58 -7.88 -2.09
C PHE A 101 -11.67 -8.92 -1.79
N GLU A 102 -11.71 -9.97 -2.60
CA GLU A 102 -12.60 -11.12 -2.42
C GLU A 102 -11.84 -12.24 -1.70
N TYR A 103 -11.92 -12.26 -0.37
CA TYR A 103 -11.17 -13.20 0.46
C TYR A 103 -11.63 -14.67 0.30
N ASP A 104 -12.88 -14.88 -0.09
CA ASP A 104 -13.49 -16.20 -0.33
C ASP A 104 -13.02 -16.85 -1.66
N ARG A 105 -12.35 -16.09 -2.53
CA ARG A 105 -11.87 -16.53 -3.84
C ARG A 105 -10.34 -16.48 -4.00
N TRP A 106 -9.60 -16.43 -2.89
CA TRP A 106 -8.14 -16.24 -2.89
C TRP A 106 -7.36 -17.29 -3.72
N HIS A 107 -7.86 -18.52 -3.84
CA HIS A 107 -7.24 -19.62 -4.58
C HIS A 107 -7.49 -19.58 -6.10
N ARG A 108 -8.34 -18.68 -6.63
CA ARG A 108 -8.66 -18.61 -8.06
C ARG A 108 -7.73 -17.70 -8.86
N LEU A 109 -7.51 -18.07 -10.12
CA LEU A 109 -6.80 -17.27 -11.13
C LEU A 109 -7.78 -16.48 -12.04
N PRO A 110 -7.33 -15.36 -12.65
CA PRO A 110 -6.05 -14.68 -12.42
C PRO A 110 -6.00 -14.10 -10.99
N LYS A 111 -4.80 -13.83 -10.45
CA LYS A 111 -4.63 -13.12 -9.17
C LYS A 111 -4.35 -11.62 -9.43
N PRO A 112 -5.38 -10.76 -9.67
CA PRO A 112 -5.21 -9.30 -9.79
C PRO A 112 -4.34 -8.69 -8.69
N GLN A 113 -4.33 -9.32 -7.51
CA GLN A 113 -3.56 -8.93 -6.34
C GLN A 113 -2.05 -8.90 -6.58
N VAL A 114 -1.46 -9.82 -7.36
CA VAL A 114 -0.01 -9.84 -7.62
C VAL A 114 0.43 -8.67 -8.47
N VAL A 115 -0.29 -8.42 -9.57
CA VAL A 115 -0.02 -7.29 -10.44
C VAL A 115 -0.24 -5.98 -9.68
N LEU A 116 -1.26 -5.92 -8.82
CA LEU A 116 -1.56 -4.76 -8.00
C LEU A 116 -0.38 -4.38 -7.10
N PHE A 117 0.08 -5.27 -6.20
CA PHE A 117 1.12 -4.89 -5.24
C PHE A 117 2.47 -4.60 -5.93
N MET A 118 2.77 -5.29 -7.04
CA MET A 118 3.99 -5.02 -7.81
C MET A 118 3.96 -3.62 -8.43
N ARG A 119 2.85 -3.23 -9.06
CA ARG A 119 2.73 -1.88 -9.63
C ARG A 119 2.58 -0.80 -8.55
N ALA A 120 1.93 -1.10 -7.42
CA ALA A 120 1.84 -0.20 -6.28
C ALA A 120 3.24 0.13 -5.73
N ARG A 121 4.12 -0.88 -5.63
CA ARG A 121 5.52 -0.66 -5.25
C ARG A 121 6.23 0.30 -6.19
N TYR A 122 6.10 0.13 -7.50
CA TYR A 122 6.74 1.04 -8.46
C TYR A 122 6.21 2.47 -8.35
N LEU A 123 4.91 2.63 -8.14
CA LEU A 123 4.30 3.94 -7.93
C LEU A 123 4.83 4.62 -6.65
N ALA A 124 5.07 3.84 -5.59
CA ALA A 124 5.67 4.33 -4.36
C ALA A 124 7.13 4.76 -4.56
N GLU A 125 7.93 3.94 -5.25
CA GLU A 125 9.32 4.27 -5.60
C GLU A 125 9.41 5.57 -6.44
N LEU A 126 8.50 5.75 -7.40
CA LEU A 126 8.38 6.99 -8.18
C LEU A 126 8.06 8.20 -7.30
N ASN A 127 7.19 8.04 -6.30
CA ASN A 127 6.84 9.11 -5.37
C ASN A 127 8.00 9.51 -4.46
N VAL A 128 8.80 8.54 -3.99
CA VAL A 128 10.02 8.84 -3.23
C VAL A 128 11.00 9.64 -4.09
N LEU A 129 11.24 9.20 -5.33
CA LEU A 129 12.11 9.91 -6.28
C LEU A 129 11.61 11.32 -6.57
N TYR A 130 10.30 11.50 -6.68
CA TYR A 130 9.68 12.82 -6.79
C TYR A 130 10.06 13.70 -5.59
N GLY A 131 9.91 13.19 -4.36
CA GLY A 131 10.34 13.92 -3.16
C GLY A 131 11.84 14.24 -3.16
N ILE A 132 12.69 13.31 -3.60
CA ILE A 132 14.15 13.54 -3.74
C ILE A 132 14.45 14.66 -4.76
N ARG A 133 13.75 14.69 -5.91
CA ARG A 133 13.88 15.75 -6.91
C ARG A 133 13.47 17.11 -6.36
N GLU A 134 12.32 17.20 -5.68
CA GLU A 134 11.85 18.46 -5.10
C GLU A 134 12.80 18.96 -4.00
N MET A 135 13.32 18.06 -3.17
CA MET A 135 14.35 18.41 -2.18
C MET A 135 15.63 18.95 -2.85
N ALA A 136 16.05 18.36 -3.97
CA ALA A 136 17.22 18.83 -4.73
C ALA A 136 17.01 20.20 -5.40
N LYS A 137 15.75 20.58 -5.69
CA LYS A 137 15.39 21.92 -6.18
C LYS A 137 15.28 22.97 -5.07
N GLY A 138 15.29 22.54 -3.80
CA GLY A 138 15.06 23.42 -2.65
C GLY A 138 13.58 23.53 -2.23
N GLU A 139 12.68 22.80 -2.88
CA GLU A 139 11.25 22.75 -2.57
C GLU A 139 10.99 21.72 -1.45
N SER A 140 11.48 22.04 -0.24
CA SER A 140 11.51 21.09 0.87
C SER A 140 10.11 20.71 1.38
N GLN A 141 9.10 21.58 1.26
CA GLN A 141 7.74 21.26 1.69
C GLN A 141 7.09 20.25 0.76
N GLU A 142 7.23 20.43 -0.56
CA GLU A 142 6.75 19.51 -1.59
C GLU A 142 7.40 18.12 -1.42
N ALA A 143 8.68 18.08 -1.10
CA ALA A 143 9.38 16.83 -0.78
C ALA A 143 8.79 16.13 0.45
N VAL A 144 8.57 16.86 1.55
CA VAL A 144 7.95 16.32 2.76
C VAL A 144 6.53 15.82 2.46
N ASN A 145 5.72 16.60 1.77
CA ASN A 145 4.35 16.22 1.38
C ASN A 145 4.34 14.91 0.57
N ALA A 146 5.31 14.73 -0.35
CA ALA A 146 5.44 13.51 -1.12
C ALA A 146 5.75 12.31 -0.22
N TRP A 147 6.74 12.40 0.67
CA TRP A 147 7.10 11.28 1.56
C TRP A 147 6.00 10.95 2.57
N LEU A 148 5.27 11.95 3.09
CA LEU A 148 4.11 11.71 3.95
C LEU A 148 2.96 11.03 3.19
N ALA A 149 2.76 11.40 1.92
CA ALA A 149 1.82 10.68 1.05
C ALA A 149 2.27 9.23 0.82
N GLY A 150 3.57 8.97 0.67
CA GLY A 150 4.12 7.62 0.55
C GLY A 150 3.90 6.75 1.79
N ILE A 151 4.09 7.32 2.99
CA ILE A 151 3.76 6.66 4.27
C ILE A 151 2.28 6.28 4.29
N ARG A 152 1.38 7.23 3.97
CA ARG A 152 -0.06 6.96 3.96
C ARG A 152 -0.45 5.91 2.92
N PHE A 153 0.14 5.97 1.73
CA PHE A 153 -0.10 4.98 0.68
C PHE A 153 0.33 3.58 1.12
N SER A 154 1.44 3.46 1.85
CA SER A 154 1.89 2.19 2.43
C SER A 154 0.88 1.64 3.45
N GLN A 155 0.34 2.49 4.34
CA GLN A 155 -0.74 2.09 5.26
C GLN A 155 -1.99 1.62 4.52
N ASP A 156 -2.39 2.37 3.49
CA ASP A 156 -3.57 2.08 2.70
C ASP A 156 -3.40 0.78 1.89
N LEU A 157 -2.21 0.49 1.35
CA LEU A 157 -1.91 -0.79 0.68
C LEU A 157 -1.93 -1.97 1.65
N ALA A 158 -1.43 -1.80 2.87
CA ALA A 158 -1.47 -2.84 3.90
C ALA A 158 -2.90 -3.12 4.40
N ARG A 159 -3.80 -2.13 4.35
CA ARG A 159 -5.15 -2.25 4.91
C ARG A 159 -5.98 -3.30 4.18
N GLY A 160 -6.41 -4.31 4.92
CA GLY A 160 -7.19 -5.43 4.39
C GLY A 160 -6.40 -6.36 3.47
N GLY A 161 -5.09 -6.14 3.30
CA GLY A 161 -4.26 -7.04 2.52
C GLY A 161 -3.87 -8.30 3.31
N THR A 162 -3.49 -9.35 2.59
CA THR A 162 -2.86 -10.52 3.21
C THR A 162 -1.38 -10.25 3.55
N VAL A 163 -0.66 -11.26 4.02
CA VAL A 163 0.74 -11.13 4.44
C VAL A 163 1.66 -10.54 3.36
N ILE A 164 1.43 -10.85 2.08
CA ILE A 164 2.26 -10.29 1.00
C ILE A 164 2.07 -8.77 0.85
N PHE A 165 0.86 -8.26 1.08
CA PHE A 165 0.57 -6.83 0.99
C PHE A 165 1.29 -6.05 2.08
N VAL A 166 1.27 -6.53 3.33
CA VAL A 166 1.97 -5.86 4.42
C VAL A 166 3.49 -5.91 4.22
N LEU A 167 4.04 -7.00 3.66
CA LEU A 167 5.47 -7.08 3.33
C LEU A 167 5.89 -6.07 2.25
N VAL A 168 5.06 -5.91 1.19
CA VAL A 168 5.32 -4.93 0.13
C VAL A 168 5.16 -3.51 0.67
N ALA A 169 4.09 -3.23 1.41
CA ALA A 169 3.84 -1.95 2.06
C ALA A 169 4.97 -1.58 3.02
N ASN A 170 5.54 -2.55 3.74
CA ASN A 170 6.69 -2.31 4.61
C ASN A 170 7.91 -1.82 3.82
N ARG A 171 8.22 -2.44 2.68
CA ARG A 171 9.33 -1.99 1.83
C ARG A 171 9.12 -0.57 1.30
N MET A 172 7.88 -0.24 0.96
CA MET A 172 7.49 1.13 0.57
C MET A 172 7.71 2.11 1.74
N LEU A 173 7.13 1.80 2.90
CA LEU A 173 7.23 2.60 4.13
C LEU A 173 8.69 2.91 4.50
N LEU A 174 9.56 1.89 4.50
CA LEU A 174 10.97 2.05 4.85
C LEU A 174 11.67 3.09 3.97
N THR A 175 11.32 3.15 2.68
CA THR A 175 11.98 4.05 1.74
C THR A 175 11.61 5.52 2.05
N ASP A 176 10.34 5.81 2.35
CA ASP A 176 9.90 7.14 2.78
C ASP A 176 10.51 7.54 4.13
N LEU A 177 10.55 6.62 5.11
CA LEU A 177 11.16 6.88 6.43
C LEU A 177 12.65 7.19 6.32
N HIS A 178 13.39 6.46 5.49
CA HIS A 178 14.81 6.71 5.25
C HIS A 178 15.06 8.03 4.51
N ALA A 179 14.22 8.39 3.53
CA ALA A 179 14.33 9.67 2.84
C ALA A 179 14.14 10.86 3.81
N LEU A 180 13.12 10.79 4.67
CA LEU A 180 12.86 11.78 5.72
C LEU A 180 14.02 11.88 6.72
N ASN A 181 14.51 10.75 7.22
CA ASN A 181 15.65 10.71 8.16
C ASN A 181 16.91 11.33 7.52
N GLY A 182 17.17 11.00 6.25
CA GLY A 182 18.27 11.56 5.48
C GLY A 182 18.19 13.08 5.34
N ALA A 183 17.00 13.61 5.03
CA ALA A 183 16.77 15.04 4.90
C ALA A 183 16.92 15.79 6.24
N ILE A 184 16.44 15.20 7.35
CA ILE A 184 16.62 15.76 8.71
C ILE A 184 18.10 15.82 9.08
N ARG A 185 18.85 14.72 8.87
CA ARG A 185 20.29 14.66 9.18
C ARG A 185 21.11 15.68 8.38
N LYS A 186 20.66 16.04 7.18
CA LYS A 186 21.27 17.06 6.34
C LYS A 186 20.82 18.48 6.69
N GLY A 187 19.94 18.66 7.68
CA GLY A 187 19.41 19.98 8.07
C GLY A 187 18.48 20.61 7.03
N GLN A 188 17.85 19.80 6.18
CA GLN A 188 17.03 20.28 5.06
C GLN A 188 15.56 20.54 5.44
N LEU A 189 15.15 20.14 6.65
CA LEU A 189 13.80 20.36 7.18
C LEU A 189 13.81 21.47 8.24
N ASN A 190 12.84 22.37 8.13
CA ASN A 190 12.56 23.37 9.16
C ASN A 190 11.69 22.80 10.30
N GLU A 191 11.50 23.57 11.37
CA GLU A 191 10.74 23.12 12.55
C GLU A 191 9.24 22.87 12.29
N VAL A 192 8.64 23.54 11.31
CA VAL A 192 7.24 23.26 10.92
C VAL A 192 7.15 21.89 10.27
N GLN A 193 8.04 21.61 9.32
CA GLN A 193 8.13 20.31 8.63
C GLN A 193 8.45 19.17 9.59
N LYS A 194 9.40 19.36 10.51
CA LYS A 194 9.70 18.35 11.54
C LYS A 194 8.47 18.00 12.38
N ARG A 195 7.67 19.00 12.78
CA ARG A 195 6.43 18.76 13.54
C ARG A 195 5.39 17.98 12.73
N GLU A 196 5.25 18.27 11.45
CA GLU A 196 4.34 17.54 10.55
C GLU A 196 4.75 16.07 10.40
N VAL A 197 6.05 15.84 10.20
CA VAL A 197 6.62 14.48 10.13
C VAL A 197 6.43 13.75 11.45
N TYR A 198 6.73 14.40 12.58
CA TYR A 198 6.52 13.83 13.91
C TYR A 198 5.07 13.41 14.13
N ALA A 199 4.10 14.28 13.80
CA ALA A 199 2.68 13.98 13.97
C ALA A 199 2.26 12.75 13.14
N THR A 200 2.71 12.67 11.89
CA THR A 200 2.39 11.56 10.99
C THR A 200 3.01 10.24 11.46
N VAL A 201 4.31 10.24 11.79
CA VAL A 201 5.06 9.04 12.19
C VAL A 201 4.64 8.54 13.58
N SER A 202 4.26 9.45 14.49
CA SER A 202 3.73 9.09 15.80
C SER A 202 2.36 8.42 15.72
N ALA A 203 1.57 8.71 14.68
CA ALA A 203 0.26 8.12 14.48
C ALA A 203 0.31 6.73 13.82
N LEU A 204 1.48 6.28 13.37
CA LEU A 204 1.67 4.89 12.91
C LEU A 204 1.51 3.92 14.10
N PRO A 205 1.03 2.68 13.86
CA PRO A 205 1.25 1.58 14.78
C PRO A 205 2.72 1.53 15.24
N ASP A 206 2.98 1.03 16.45
CA ASP A 206 4.32 1.07 17.04
C ASP A 206 5.38 0.38 16.17
N ASP A 207 5.00 -0.72 15.52
CA ASP A 207 5.79 -1.48 14.55
C ASP A 207 5.41 -1.17 13.07
N GLY A 208 4.78 -0.03 12.83
CA GLY A 208 4.59 0.59 11.51
C GLY A 208 3.28 0.27 10.78
N LEU A 209 2.85 -1.00 10.76
CA LEU A 209 1.71 -1.49 9.96
C LEU A 209 0.86 -2.49 10.76
N ASP A 210 -0.31 -2.89 10.23
CA ASP A 210 -1.17 -3.90 10.86
C ASP A 210 -0.75 -5.33 10.47
N TRP A 211 0.30 -5.81 11.11
CA TRP A 211 0.87 -7.13 10.85
C TRP A 211 -0.02 -8.28 11.33
N VAL A 212 -0.68 -8.10 12.47
CA VAL A 212 -1.57 -9.10 13.08
C VAL A 212 -2.83 -9.26 12.24
N GLY A 213 -3.41 -8.16 11.76
CA GLY A 213 -4.56 -8.20 10.86
C GLY A 213 -4.24 -8.91 9.55
N ALA A 214 -3.10 -8.61 8.92
CA ALA A 214 -2.67 -9.27 7.68
C ALA A 214 -2.46 -10.79 7.87
N TRP A 215 -1.87 -11.20 9.00
CA TRP A 215 -1.75 -12.62 9.37
C TRP A 215 -3.12 -13.27 9.54
N ALA A 216 -4.04 -12.64 10.27
CA ALA A 216 -5.38 -13.16 10.51
C ALA A 216 -6.16 -13.41 9.21
N ILE A 217 -6.05 -12.49 8.23
CA ILE A 217 -6.67 -12.66 6.91
C ILE A 217 -6.08 -13.86 6.17
N GLU A 218 -4.74 -13.97 6.13
CA GLU A 218 -4.05 -15.05 5.44
C GLU A 218 -4.42 -16.43 6.01
N VAL A 219 -4.38 -16.58 7.34
CA VAL A 219 -4.67 -17.87 7.98
C VAL A 219 -6.16 -18.22 7.92
N GLY A 220 -7.05 -17.23 7.98
CA GLY A 220 -8.48 -17.44 7.75
C GLY A 220 -8.75 -17.95 6.33
N ALA A 221 -8.16 -17.33 5.33
CA ALA A 221 -8.26 -17.76 3.94
C ALA A 221 -7.68 -19.18 3.73
N GLY A 222 -6.54 -19.47 4.34
CA GLY A 222 -5.92 -20.80 4.33
C GLY A 222 -6.82 -21.87 4.96
N GLU A 223 -7.45 -21.57 6.10
CA GLU A 223 -8.38 -22.47 6.76
C GLU A 223 -9.63 -22.77 5.91
N ASP A 224 -10.23 -21.73 5.32
CA ASP A 224 -11.38 -21.88 4.41
C ASP A 224 -11.03 -22.77 3.22
N PHE A 225 -9.82 -22.61 2.68
CA PHE A 225 -9.32 -23.46 1.61
C PHE A 225 -9.13 -24.91 2.03
N LEU A 226 -8.56 -25.16 3.22
CA LEU A 226 -8.45 -26.52 3.77
C LEU A 226 -9.83 -27.17 3.96
N GLN A 227 -10.83 -26.41 4.44
CA GLN A 227 -12.21 -26.91 4.56
C GLN A 227 -12.81 -27.25 3.20
N LYS A 228 -12.54 -26.42 2.19
CA LYS A 228 -12.97 -26.67 0.80
C LYS A 228 -12.32 -27.93 0.23
N LEU A 229 -11.03 -28.16 0.47
CA LEU A 229 -10.36 -29.40 0.09
C LEU A 229 -11.01 -30.60 0.79
N ARG A 230 -11.21 -30.52 2.11
CA ARG A 230 -11.79 -31.61 2.91
C ARG A 230 -13.17 -32.06 2.42
N THR A 231 -13.99 -31.12 1.97
CA THR A 231 -15.39 -31.37 1.60
C THR A 231 -15.61 -31.60 0.10
N SER A 232 -14.58 -31.43 -0.72
CA SER A 232 -14.66 -31.59 -2.17
C SER A 232 -14.68 -33.06 -2.61
N THR A 233 -15.42 -33.36 -3.66
CA THR A 233 -15.36 -34.65 -4.36
C THR A 233 -14.10 -34.81 -5.20
N ASN A 234 -13.40 -33.72 -5.51
CA ASN A 234 -12.13 -33.71 -6.24
C ASN A 234 -11.18 -32.64 -5.65
N PRO A 235 -10.60 -32.90 -4.47
CA PRO A 235 -9.74 -31.93 -3.78
C PRO A 235 -8.42 -31.66 -4.53
N ARG A 236 -7.91 -32.65 -5.26
CA ARG A 236 -6.70 -32.50 -6.06
C ARG A 236 -6.87 -31.47 -7.18
N ALA A 237 -8.00 -31.50 -7.89
CA ALA A 237 -8.29 -30.51 -8.93
C ALA A 237 -8.37 -29.08 -8.37
N ILE A 238 -8.89 -28.90 -7.16
CA ILE A 238 -8.91 -27.60 -6.48
C ILE A 238 -7.48 -27.13 -6.17
N TRP A 239 -6.59 -28.03 -5.70
CA TRP A 239 -5.21 -27.67 -5.44
C TRP A 239 -4.46 -27.26 -6.71
N GLU A 240 -4.69 -27.95 -7.82
CA GLU A 240 -4.05 -27.68 -9.10
C GLU A 240 -4.36 -26.25 -9.63
N GLU A 241 -5.38 -25.56 -9.12
CA GLU A 241 -5.65 -24.13 -9.39
C GLU A 241 -4.58 -23.20 -8.77
N THR A 242 -3.82 -23.65 -7.76
CA THR A 242 -2.94 -22.80 -6.93
C THR A 242 -1.52 -22.62 -7.48
N VAL A 243 -1.20 -23.17 -8.65
CA VAL A 243 0.14 -23.20 -9.31
C VAL A 243 1.29 -23.81 -8.48
N THR A 244 1.02 -24.33 -7.29
CA THR A 244 2.00 -25.04 -6.47
C THR A 244 1.92 -26.55 -6.73
N PRO A 245 3.04 -27.30 -6.60
CA PRO A 245 3.01 -28.75 -6.68
C PRO A 245 2.00 -29.34 -5.69
N VAL A 246 1.26 -30.37 -6.10
CA VAL A 246 0.29 -31.06 -5.23
C VAL A 246 1.04 -31.76 -4.09
N PRO A 247 0.83 -31.36 -2.82
CA PRO A 247 1.44 -32.02 -1.68
C PRO A 247 0.78 -33.38 -1.42
N ASN A 248 1.51 -34.25 -0.73
CA ASN A 248 0.93 -35.46 -0.15
C ASN A 248 -0.05 -35.08 0.98
N GLY A 249 -1.08 -35.89 1.22
CA GLY A 249 -2.04 -35.67 2.32
C GLY A 249 -3.32 -34.93 1.92
N ILE A 250 -3.60 -34.77 0.63
CA ILE A 250 -4.89 -34.22 0.15
C ILE A 250 -5.93 -35.34 0.01
N PRO A 251 -7.17 -35.18 0.53
CA PRO A 251 -7.65 -34.04 1.31
C PRO A 251 -7.18 -34.09 2.78
N PRO A 252 -7.04 -32.92 3.45
CA PRO A 252 -6.72 -32.87 4.86
C PRO A 252 -7.87 -33.40 5.73
N THR A 253 -7.54 -33.98 6.87
CA THR A 253 -8.46 -34.43 7.91
C THR A 253 -8.94 -33.27 8.78
N ALA A 254 -10.03 -33.46 9.53
CA ALA A 254 -10.51 -32.44 10.47
C ALA A 254 -9.50 -32.13 11.58
N LEU A 255 -8.70 -33.12 12.01
CA LEU A 255 -7.67 -32.95 13.02
C LEU A 255 -6.49 -32.11 12.49
N GLU A 256 -6.07 -32.34 11.25
CA GLU A 256 -5.00 -31.54 10.62
C GLU A 256 -5.41 -30.07 10.49
N ILE A 257 -6.65 -29.78 10.08
CA ILE A 257 -7.18 -28.40 10.03
C ILE A 257 -7.21 -27.77 11.42
N GLN A 258 -7.62 -28.51 12.45
CA GLN A 258 -7.62 -28.00 13.82
C GLN A 258 -6.19 -27.69 14.30
N THR A 259 -5.23 -28.54 13.96
CA THR A 259 -3.82 -28.36 14.36
C THR A 259 -3.20 -27.16 13.63
N TYR A 260 -3.52 -26.96 12.34
CA TYR A 260 -3.20 -25.74 11.59
C TYR A 260 -3.73 -24.49 12.29
N ARG A 261 -5.02 -24.48 12.68
CA ARG A 261 -5.64 -23.36 13.37
C ARG A 261 -4.96 -23.04 14.70
N GLU A 262 -4.65 -24.06 15.50
CA GLU A 262 -3.95 -23.89 16.79
C GLU A 262 -2.57 -23.27 16.60
N TYR A 263 -1.81 -23.73 15.61
CA TYR A 263 -0.54 -23.12 15.25
C TYR A 263 -0.73 -21.66 14.80
N ALA A 264 -1.67 -21.40 13.89
CA ALA A 264 -1.92 -20.08 13.34
C ALA A 264 -2.29 -19.05 14.41
N LEU A 265 -3.13 -19.43 15.38
CA LEU A 265 -3.50 -18.58 16.51
C LEU A 265 -2.31 -18.33 17.45
N ALA A 266 -1.47 -19.34 17.70
CA ALA A 266 -0.26 -19.16 18.51
C ALA A 266 0.75 -18.22 17.85
N ALA A 267 0.95 -18.36 16.53
CA ALA A 267 1.80 -17.46 15.75
C ALA A 267 1.21 -16.04 15.71
N GLN A 268 -0.11 -15.88 15.57
CA GLN A 268 -0.78 -14.59 15.64
C GLN A 268 -0.57 -13.92 17.00
N ALA A 269 -0.72 -14.65 18.10
CA ALA A 269 -0.48 -14.15 19.43
C ALA A 269 0.98 -13.72 19.62
N ALA A 270 1.94 -14.51 19.11
CA ALA A 270 3.35 -14.13 19.12
C ALA A 270 3.61 -12.86 18.31
N LEU A 271 2.98 -12.70 17.13
CA LEU A 271 3.06 -11.49 16.33
C LEU A 271 2.36 -10.29 16.98
N GLY A 272 1.47 -10.49 17.95
CA GLY A 272 0.91 -9.40 18.76
C GLY A 272 1.88 -8.81 19.79
N GLU A 273 3.01 -9.48 20.03
CA GLU A 273 4.02 -9.04 20.98
C GLU A 273 5.09 -8.16 20.29
N PRO A 274 5.88 -7.39 21.07
CA PRO A 274 7.03 -6.65 20.54
C PRO A 274 8.00 -7.57 19.78
N PRO A 275 8.65 -7.11 18.69
CA PRO A 275 9.43 -7.97 17.79
C PRO A 275 10.49 -8.85 18.48
N GLU A 276 11.18 -8.35 19.50
CA GLU A 276 12.18 -9.13 20.24
C GLU A 276 11.56 -10.30 21.01
N LYS A 277 10.40 -10.09 21.65
CA LYS A 277 9.67 -11.17 22.35
C LYS A 277 9.03 -12.13 21.35
N ALA A 278 8.43 -11.59 20.28
CA ALA A 278 7.86 -12.37 19.20
C ALA A 278 8.90 -13.32 18.58
N LYS A 279 10.16 -12.89 18.42
CA LYS A 279 11.25 -13.72 17.88
C LYS A 279 11.44 -15.01 18.67
N THR A 280 11.50 -14.93 20.00
CA THR A 280 11.63 -16.11 20.87
C THR A 280 10.39 -17.00 20.76
N LEU A 281 9.19 -16.41 20.88
CA LEU A 281 7.93 -17.17 20.80
C LEU A 281 7.78 -17.91 19.47
N LEU A 282 8.13 -17.26 18.35
CA LEU A 282 8.05 -17.86 17.03
C LEU A 282 9.09 -18.96 16.81
N HIS A 283 10.27 -18.85 17.44
CA HIS A 283 11.25 -19.93 17.44
C HIS A 283 10.73 -21.16 18.21
N ASP A 284 10.10 -20.95 19.36
CA ASP A 284 9.50 -22.03 20.16
C ASP A 284 8.32 -22.73 19.43
N LEU A 285 7.70 -22.05 18.45
CA LEU A 285 6.64 -22.61 17.61
C LEU A 285 7.16 -23.38 16.37
N GLU A 286 8.45 -23.30 16.05
CA GLU A 286 9.04 -23.95 14.87
C GLU A 286 8.84 -25.48 14.85
N PRO A 287 9.04 -26.22 15.96
CA PRO A 287 8.76 -27.65 15.99
C PRO A 287 7.29 -27.98 15.71
N LYS A 288 6.35 -27.12 16.13
CA LYS A 288 4.91 -27.32 15.88
C LYS A 288 4.57 -27.12 14.41
N MET A 289 5.18 -26.14 13.76
CA MET A 289 5.02 -25.90 12.32
C MET A 289 5.55 -27.09 11.50
N LEU A 290 6.73 -27.61 11.84
CA LEU A 290 7.33 -28.76 11.15
C LEU A 290 6.55 -30.07 11.37
N ALA A 291 5.76 -30.16 12.43
CA ALA A 291 4.91 -31.31 12.72
C ALA A 291 3.58 -31.30 11.94
N LEU A 292 3.22 -30.20 11.27
CA LEU A 292 2.03 -30.12 10.42
C LEU A 292 2.19 -30.98 9.15
N GLY A 293 1.08 -31.33 8.51
CA GLY A 293 1.10 -31.99 7.22
C GLY A 293 1.60 -31.07 6.10
N ALA A 294 2.00 -31.66 4.98
CA ALA A 294 2.56 -30.91 3.84
C ALA A 294 1.54 -29.95 3.22
N VAL A 295 0.24 -30.27 3.31
CA VAL A 295 -0.85 -29.41 2.82
C VAL A 295 -0.91 -28.13 3.66
N GLU A 296 -0.89 -28.25 4.97
CA GLU A 296 -0.97 -27.15 5.92
C GLU A 296 0.28 -26.27 5.87
N GLN A 297 1.47 -26.88 5.86
CA GLN A 297 2.74 -26.14 5.79
C GLN A 297 2.82 -25.26 4.53
N ALA A 298 2.30 -25.74 3.39
CA ALA A 298 2.30 -24.98 2.13
C ALA A 298 1.42 -23.71 2.17
N LEU A 299 0.51 -23.60 3.14
CA LEU A 299 -0.38 -22.44 3.31
C LEU A 299 0.09 -21.46 4.38
N ILE A 300 1.20 -21.76 5.08
CA ILE A 300 1.71 -20.93 6.17
C ILE A 300 2.87 -20.08 5.63
N PRO A 301 2.72 -18.75 5.53
CA PRO A 301 3.88 -17.90 5.30
C PRO A 301 4.79 -17.92 6.53
N SER A 302 6.09 -17.70 6.35
CA SER A 302 7.06 -17.73 7.46
C SER A 302 6.83 -16.58 8.46
N PRO A 303 6.35 -16.83 9.69
CA PRO A 303 6.14 -15.76 10.66
C PRO A 303 7.47 -15.13 11.12
N GLN A 304 8.58 -15.84 11.02
CA GLN A 304 9.92 -15.30 11.29
C GLN A 304 10.30 -14.20 10.28
N VAL A 305 10.01 -14.40 8.99
CA VAL A 305 10.21 -13.38 7.95
C VAL A 305 9.35 -12.15 8.24
N LEU A 306 8.09 -12.34 8.64
CA LEU A 306 7.21 -11.23 9.01
C LEU A 306 7.78 -10.47 10.20
N ASN A 307 8.21 -11.17 11.24
CA ASN A 307 8.77 -10.54 12.44
C ASN A 307 10.08 -9.80 12.17
N SER A 308 10.91 -10.30 11.24
CA SER A 308 12.10 -9.57 10.78
C SER A 308 11.71 -8.25 10.10
N ALA A 309 10.72 -8.29 9.19
CA ALA A 309 10.22 -7.09 8.51
C ALA A 309 9.60 -6.07 9.49
N ARG A 310 8.88 -6.56 10.51
CA ARG A 310 8.36 -5.74 11.64
C ARG A 310 9.48 -5.02 12.39
N SER A 311 10.55 -5.75 12.70
CA SER A 311 11.70 -5.18 13.42
C SER A 311 12.42 -4.11 12.59
N GLU A 312 12.50 -4.29 11.27
CA GLU A 312 13.04 -3.26 10.35
C GLU A 312 12.20 -1.97 10.39
N ALA A 313 10.86 -2.06 10.31
CA ALA A 313 9.98 -0.89 10.42
C ALA A 313 10.11 -0.18 11.77
N LEU A 314 10.10 -0.96 12.86
CA LEU A 314 10.26 -0.43 14.21
C LEU A 314 11.58 0.34 14.35
N THR A 315 12.68 -0.21 13.83
CA THR A 315 14.00 0.42 13.85
C THR A 315 14.03 1.71 13.04
N ALA A 316 13.55 1.69 11.80
CA ALA A 316 13.52 2.88 10.94
C ALA A 316 12.65 4.00 11.53
N ARG A 317 11.50 3.65 12.12
CA ARG A 317 10.64 4.59 12.85
C ARG A 317 11.37 5.17 14.05
N ALA A 318 12.01 4.35 14.89
CA ALA A 318 12.73 4.82 16.06
C ALA A 318 13.89 5.77 15.72
N GLU A 319 14.66 5.45 14.67
CA GLU A 319 15.73 6.31 14.17
C GLU A 319 15.21 7.66 13.70
N LEU A 320 14.10 7.68 12.95
CA LEU A 320 13.47 8.92 12.50
C LEU A 320 12.96 9.74 13.68
N MET A 321 12.29 9.10 14.65
CA MET A 321 11.80 9.78 15.86
C MET A 321 12.93 10.37 16.69
N GLN A 322 14.07 9.68 16.80
CA GLN A 322 15.26 10.19 17.46
C GLN A 322 15.88 11.38 16.70
N ALA A 323 15.86 11.35 15.36
CA ALA A 323 16.35 12.46 14.54
C ALA A 323 15.46 13.71 14.68
N LEU A 324 14.15 13.53 14.87
CA LEU A 324 13.19 14.62 15.09
C LEU A 324 13.29 15.27 16.47
N SER A 325 13.80 14.56 17.48
CA SER A 325 13.97 15.09 18.84
C SER A 325 15.24 15.95 19.04
N LYS A 326 16.07 16.08 18.00
CA LYS A 326 17.32 16.86 18.00
C LYS A 326 17.12 18.20 17.30
#